data_AF-A0A5C7ACE7-F1
#
_entry.id   AF-A0A5C7ACE7-F1
#
_cell.length_a   1.000
_cell.length_b   1.000
_cell.length_c   1.000
_cell.angle_alpha   90.00
_cell.angle_beta   90.00
_cell.angle_gamma   90.00
#
_symmetry.space_group_name_H-M   'P 1'
#
loop_
_entity.id
_entity.type
_entity.pdbx_description
1 polymer ?
#
loop_
_entity_poly.entity_id
_entity_poly.type
_entity_poly.pdbx_seq_one_letter_code
_entity_poly.pdbx_strand_id
1 'polypeptide(L)'
;MNEIIKWIDIAKSDVKSSKILLKNDCFSQSYFYFQQASEKANKANWMLNGLLKESELKNVGHDQFKPLRKNLISQKDNINYINSLEDKISFISENPLLKSIDITEYKDNLTTSLKFIDSIKNQEATDFEESDLKKLLESLQEIKESKLEFPTNLSEILKTSLHDYAIWLKKFNSEKTNQEADELLEILSNEEHFVDYIKLVKNLLDITLSLAYASNVFLFCSILTAKHSNSTRYPQELNGNSPLNVYNKSLEIIKKQECFLNHLDDALDRLKGISENYNYKNDEEITAIEQSIKINYTPDSTWEVFSIKSKNDFHNQFLIKKNVHSDVPEKIVKEMAIAEQLQSLSYFHYPVYGDAFSRLTRIFEMAVKSKAVELNVEIKNKSLFNLIKIISNGHSEIYKQRLDWGRKMRNMNAHPNAGTLYGSMLKLPLIRLTNIINDIFRDNDFFKNEDTYLKLLQNEYKHLLNGLWKLDNVLIHSVEILAARGKASLWAFYPVRQNYPQDDNDKLYNLEPICAILTNHTIDNGSLISKTINNAVIELKIDNTNENLEKLKFYKDLIRTANKSRKQAMEMITSQAIDYQIENFYNVIGSYIKL
;
A
#
# COMPACT_ATOMS: atom_id res chain seq x y z
N MET A 1 11.10 14.37 -19.87
CA MET A 1 10.94 13.43 -21.00
C MET A 1 9.94 12.38 -20.54
N ASN A 2 8.89 12.11 -21.32
CA ASN A 2 7.87 11.12 -20.95
C ASN A 2 8.57 9.76 -20.71
N GLU A 3 8.45 9.21 -19.50
CA GLU A 3 9.13 7.95 -19.12
C GLU A 3 8.71 6.79 -20.04
N ILE A 4 7.51 6.82 -20.62
CA ILE A 4 7.06 5.85 -21.63
C ILE A 4 7.96 5.92 -22.88
N ILE A 5 8.24 7.12 -23.38
CA ILE A 5 9.11 7.34 -24.56
C ILE A 5 10.52 6.80 -24.30
N LYS A 6 11.05 6.98 -23.09
CA LYS A 6 12.35 6.44 -22.69
C LYS A 6 12.37 4.91 -22.74
N TRP A 7 11.33 4.22 -22.23
CA TRP A 7 11.25 2.76 -22.35
C TRP A 7 11.13 2.30 -23.81
N ILE A 8 10.37 3.02 -24.63
CA ILE A 8 10.25 2.77 -26.07
C ILE A 8 11.62 2.90 -26.74
N ASP A 9 12.36 3.98 -26.50
CA ASP A 9 13.66 4.21 -27.12
C ASP A 9 14.70 3.15 -26.70
N ILE A 10 14.68 2.70 -25.44
CA ILE A 10 15.52 1.57 -25.01
C ILE A 10 15.11 0.28 -25.74
N ALA A 11 13.82 -0.01 -25.86
CA ALA A 11 13.34 -1.18 -26.59
C ALA A 11 13.76 -1.14 -28.06
N LYS A 12 13.66 0.01 -28.73
CA LYS A 12 14.14 0.20 -30.12
C LYS A 12 15.64 0.00 -30.25
N SER A 13 16.42 0.45 -29.28
CA SER A 13 17.87 0.20 -29.22
C SER A 13 18.18 -1.30 -29.13
N ASP A 14 17.41 -2.05 -28.34
CA ASP A 14 17.54 -3.50 -28.24
C ASP A 14 17.11 -4.22 -29.54
N VAL A 15 16.01 -3.78 -30.19
CA VAL A 15 15.60 -4.29 -31.52
C VAL A 15 16.74 -4.12 -32.52
N LYS A 16 17.35 -2.93 -32.59
CA LYS A 16 18.48 -2.65 -33.46
C LYS A 16 19.67 -3.56 -33.17
N SER A 17 20.00 -3.73 -31.89
CA SER A 17 21.10 -4.61 -31.44
C SER A 17 20.84 -6.06 -31.84
N SER A 18 19.62 -6.55 -31.63
CA SER A 18 19.17 -7.88 -32.03
C SER A 18 19.30 -8.10 -33.54
N LYS A 19 18.78 -7.18 -34.37
CA LYS A 19 18.90 -7.25 -35.85
C LYS A 19 20.37 -7.30 -36.31
N ILE A 20 21.26 -6.53 -35.70
CA ILE A 20 22.71 -6.54 -36.03
C ILE A 20 23.32 -7.89 -35.69
N LEU A 21 23.06 -8.41 -34.50
CA LEU A 21 23.62 -9.70 -34.05
C LEU A 21 23.09 -10.87 -34.87
N LEU A 22 21.81 -10.85 -35.26
CA LEU A 22 21.20 -11.86 -36.13
C LEU A 22 21.92 -11.94 -37.48
N LYS A 23 22.22 -10.79 -38.09
CA LYS A 23 22.92 -10.70 -39.39
C LYS A 23 24.38 -11.15 -39.35
N ASN A 24 24.99 -11.17 -38.16
CA ASN A 24 26.35 -11.63 -37.92
C ASN A 24 26.40 -13.04 -37.30
N ASP A 25 25.32 -13.82 -37.46
CA ASP A 25 25.19 -15.19 -36.98
C ASP A 25 25.41 -15.38 -35.45
N CYS A 26 25.25 -14.31 -34.66
CA CYS A 26 25.29 -14.34 -33.20
C CYS A 26 23.89 -14.62 -32.61
N PHE A 27 23.32 -15.78 -32.95
CA PHE A 27 21.91 -16.09 -32.70
C PHE A 27 21.48 -16.04 -31.24
N SER A 28 22.27 -16.62 -30.34
CA SER A 28 21.91 -16.67 -28.91
C SER A 28 21.84 -15.27 -28.30
N GLN A 29 22.83 -14.42 -28.59
CA GLN A 29 22.87 -13.03 -28.15
C GLN A 29 21.78 -12.20 -28.85
N SER A 30 21.57 -12.42 -30.14
CA SER A 30 20.48 -11.79 -30.88
C SER A 30 19.13 -12.05 -30.21
N TYR A 31 18.86 -13.30 -29.85
CA TYR A 31 17.61 -13.70 -29.20
C TYR A 31 17.48 -13.15 -27.78
N PHE A 32 18.59 -13.03 -27.04
CA PHE A 32 18.62 -12.33 -25.75
C PHE A 32 18.20 -10.86 -25.89
N TYR A 33 18.73 -10.13 -26.89
CA TYR A 33 18.31 -8.74 -27.13
C TYR A 33 16.86 -8.64 -27.63
N PHE A 34 16.37 -9.63 -28.38
CA PHE A 34 14.95 -9.70 -28.74
C PHE A 34 14.05 -9.84 -27.51
N GLN A 35 14.45 -10.69 -26.54
CA GLN A 35 13.78 -10.82 -25.26
C GLN A 35 13.77 -9.51 -24.47
N GLN A 36 14.91 -8.82 -24.39
CA GLN A 36 15.00 -7.52 -23.72
C GLN A 36 14.14 -6.45 -24.39
N ALA A 37 14.11 -6.42 -25.73
CA ALA A 37 13.26 -5.52 -26.48
C ALA A 37 11.77 -5.76 -26.17
N SER A 38 11.32 -7.02 -26.22
CA SER A 38 9.94 -7.42 -25.88
C SER A 38 9.57 -7.01 -24.45
N GLU A 39 10.45 -7.27 -23.48
CA GLU A 39 10.20 -6.95 -22.06
C GLU A 39 10.00 -5.44 -21.87
N LYS A 40 10.86 -4.63 -22.49
CA LYS A 40 10.81 -3.16 -22.37
C LYS A 40 9.63 -2.56 -23.13
N ALA A 41 9.28 -3.12 -24.28
CA ALA A 41 8.09 -2.74 -25.04
C ALA A 41 6.80 -2.97 -24.22
N ASN A 42 6.69 -4.13 -23.57
CA ASN A 42 5.57 -4.42 -22.68
C ASN A 42 5.50 -3.46 -21.49
N LYS A 43 6.65 -3.13 -20.88
CA LYS A 43 6.69 -2.15 -19.78
C LYS A 43 6.20 -0.78 -20.23
N ALA A 44 6.60 -0.31 -21.41
CA ALA A 44 6.08 0.93 -21.99
C ALA A 44 4.56 0.85 -22.20
N ASN A 45 4.06 -0.25 -22.76
CA ASN A 45 2.62 -0.44 -22.99
C ASN A 45 1.81 -0.44 -21.69
N TRP A 46 2.30 -1.13 -20.65
CA TRP A 46 1.64 -1.17 -19.33
C TRP A 46 1.65 0.16 -18.59
N MET A 47 2.65 1.01 -18.85
CA MET A 47 2.64 2.38 -18.34
C MET A 47 1.63 3.22 -19.11
N LEU A 48 1.59 3.12 -20.43
CA LEU A 48 0.68 3.89 -21.27
C LEU A 48 -0.79 3.62 -20.94
N ASN A 49 -1.16 2.36 -20.71
CA ASN A 49 -2.54 1.99 -20.38
C ASN A 49 -2.86 2.07 -18.88
N GLY A 50 -1.95 2.60 -18.05
CA GLY A 50 -2.16 2.79 -16.61
C GLY A 50 -2.17 1.50 -15.78
N LEU A 51 -1.85 0.34 -16.34
CA LEU A 51 -1.80 -0.93 -15.60
C LEU A 51 -0.68 -0.96 -14.55
N LEU A 52 0.43 -0.25 -14.80
CA LEU A 52 1.56 -0.18 -13.90
C LEU A 52 2.15 1.23 -13.84
N LYS A 53 2.41 1.69 -12.61
CA LYS A 53 3.27 2.86 -12.37
C LYS A 53 4.74 2.46 -12.50
N GLU A 54 5.60 3.43 -12.79
CA GLU A 54 7.05 3.21 -12.89
C GLU A 54 7.63 2.52 -11.63
N SER A 55 7.16 2.94 -10.45
CA SER A 55 7.55 2.34 -9.16
C SER A 55 7.22 0.86 -9.04
N GLU A 56 6.24 0.37 -9.79
CA GLU A 56 5.75 -1.01 -9.75
C GLU A 56 6.48 -1.91 -10.76
N LEU A 57 7.12 -1.34 -11.79
CA LEU A 57 7.87 -2.09 -12.82
C LEU A 57 8.96 -2.99 -12.21
N LYS A 58 9.59 -2.54 -11.12
CA LYS A 58 10.62 -3.33 -10.41
C LYS A 58 10.07 -4.64 -9.83
N ASN A 59 8.77 -4.69 -9.49
CA ASN A 59 8.13 -5.85 -8.87
C ASN A 59 7.63 -6.90 -9.90
N VAL A 60 7.61 -6.53 -11.18
CA VAL A 60 7.25 -7.44 -12.28
C VAL A 60 8.42 -8.38 -12.59
N GLY A 61 9.66 -7.89 -12.48
CA GLY A 61 10.85 -8.65 -12.84
C GLY A 61 10.89 -8.96 -14.34
N HIS A 62 11.25 -10.20 -14.69
CA HIS A 62 11.34 -10.69 -16.07
C HIS A 62 10.13 -11.55 -16.49
N ASP A 63 9.14 -11.76 -15.62
CA ASP A 63 7.90 -12.50 -15.99
C ASP A 63 6.96 -11.57 -16.75
N GLN A 64 7.10 -11.55 -18.08
CA GLN A 64 6.28 -10.73 -18.98
C GLN A 64 4.78 -11.08 -18.91
N PHE A 65 4.41 -12.28 -18.45
CA PHE A 65 3.01 -12.69 -18.34
C PHE A 65 2.34 -12.30 -17.03
N LYS A 66 3.12 -12.00 -15.98
CA LYS A 66 2.58 -11.70 -14.67
C LYS A 66 1.59 -10.52 -14.70
N PRO A 67 1.88 -9.36 -15.34
CA PRO A 67 0.93 -8.26 -15.41
C PRO A 67 -0.27 -8.56 -16.29
N LEU A 68 -0.06 -9.24 -17.43
CA LEU A 68 -1.13 -9.64 -18.32
C LEU A 68 -2.13 -10.57 -17.63
N ARG A 69 -1.63 -11.61 -16.96
CA ARG A 69 -2.45 -12.54 -16.19
C ARG A 69 -3.19 -11.83 -15.05
N LYS A 70 -2.53 -10.92 -14.34
CA LYS A 70 -3.15 -10.10 -13.28
C LYS A 70 -4.29 -9.25 -13.85
N ASN A 71 -4.09 -8.62 -15.01
CA ASN A 71 -5.11 -7.84 -15.69
C ASN A 71 -6.30 -8.72 -16.10
N LEU A 72 -6.07 -9.86 -16.73
CA LEU A 72 -7.15 -10.78 -17.13
C LEU A 72 -7.97 -11.29 -15.92
N ILE A 73 -7.32 -11.58 -14.79
CA ILE A 73 -8.03 -11.92 -13.55
C ILE A 73 -8.87 -10.74 -13.08
N SER A 74 -8.30 -9.54 -13.02
CA SER A 74 -9.03 -8.34 -12.62
C SER A 74 -10.23 -8.05 -13.53
N GLN A 75 -10.09 -8.21 -14.84
CA GLN A 75 -11.19 -8.04 -15.78
C GLN A 75 -12.24 -9.12 -15.59
N LYS A 76 -11.84 -10.37 -15.38
CA LYS A 76 -12.78 -11.46 -15.10
C LYS A 76 -13.55 -11.22 -13.80
N ASP A 77 -12.89 -10.72 -12.76
CA ASP A 77 -13.51 -10.37 -11.49
C ASP A 77 -14.50 -9.20 -11.66
N ASN A 78 -14.13 -8.18 -12.44
CA ASN A 78 -15.02 -7.08 -12.80
C ASN A 78 -16.26 -7.58 -13.56
N ILE A 79 -16.09 -8.50 -14.52
CA ILE A 79 -17.20 -9.09 -15.27
C ILE A 79 -18.08 -9.95 -14.36
N ASN A 80 -17.51 -10.69 -13.41
CA ASN A 80 -18.29 -11.43 -12.41
C ASN A 80 -19.12 -10.48 -11.54
N TYR A 81 -18.53 -9.36 -11.12
CA TYR A 81 -19.24 -8.32 -10.37
C TYR A 81 -20.37 -7.70 -11.20
N ILE A 82 -20.09 -7.34 -12.45
CA ILE A 82 -21.06 -6.82 -13.40
C ILE A 82 -22.24 -7.79 -13.60
N ASN A 83 -21.98 -9.09 -13.79
CA ASN A 83 -23.04 -10.10 -13.88
C ASN A 83 -23.88 -10.15 -12.59
N SER A 84 -23.24 -10.08 -11.42
CA SER A 84 -23.95 -10.09 -10.13
C SER A 84 -24.80 -8.84 -9.89
N LEU A 85 -24.46 -7.71 -10.54
CA LEU A 85 -25.28 -6.51 -10.57
C LEU A 85 -26.41 -6.65 -11.58
N GLU A 86 -26.13 -7.21 -12.75
CA GLU A 86 -27.14 -7.39 -13.81
C GLU A 86 -28.33 -8.21 -13.31
N ASP A 87 -28.07 -9.28 -12.56
CA ASP A 87 -29.09 -10.10 -11.91
C ASP A 87 -30.01 -9.31 -10.95
N LYS A 88 -29.59 -8.12 -10.51
CA LYS A 88 -30.29 -7.29 -9.51
C LYS A 88 -30.95 -6.05 -10.08
N ILE A 89 -30.35 -5.43 -11.11
CA ILE A 89 -30.77 -4.10 -11.60
C ILE A 89 -30.97 -4.02 -13.12
N SER A 90 -30.77 -5.12 -13.86
CA SER A 90 -30.97 -5.18 -15.34
C SER A 90 -30.31 -4.04 -16.13
N PHE A 91 -29.22 -3.47 -15.59
CA PHE A 91 -28.65 -2.21 -16.05
C PHE A 91 -28.07 -2.32 -17.46
N ILE A 92 -27.41 -3.43 -17.77
CA ILE A 92 -26.70 -3.69 -19.02
C ILE A 92 -27.70 -4.04 -20.11
N SER A 93 -28.63 -4.96 -19.82
CA SER A 93 -29.66 -5.39 -20.76
C SER A 93 -30.57 -4.24 -21.18
N GLU A 94 -30.79 -3.26 -20.29
CA GLU A 94 -31.53 -2.05 -20.60
C GLU A 94 -30.70 -0.93 -21.23
N ASN A 95 -29.36 -0.96 -21.13
CA ASN A 95 -28.50 0.10 -21.65
C ASN A 95 -28.40 0.02 -23.19
N PRO A 96 -28.82 1.05 -23.94
CA PRO A 96 -28.83 1.03 -25.40
C PRO A 96 -27.46 0.83 -26.05
N LEU A 97 -26.38 1.20 -25.35
CA LEU A 97 -24.99 1.10 -25.83
C LEU A 97 -24.36 -0.26 -25.51
N LEU A 98 -24.89 -0.99 -24.51
CA LEU A 98 -24.30 -2.25 -24.03
C LEU A 98 -25.14 -3.48 -24.39
N LYS A 99 -26.41 -3.30 -24.78
CA LYS A 99 -27.34 -4.40 -25.11
C LYS A 99 -26.84 -5.37 -26.19
N SER A 100 -25.92 -4.93 -27.05
CA SER A 100 -25.34 -5.75 -28.12
C SER A 100 -24.07 -6.50 -27.70
N ILE A 101 -23.57 -6.29 -26.48
CA ILE A 101 -22.36 -6.94 -25.98
C ILE A 101 -22.74 -8.26 -25.33
N ASP A 102 -22.23 -9.37 -25.85
CA ASP A 102 -22.32 -10.67 -25.19
C ASP A 102 -21.26 -10.76 -24.07
N ILE A 103 -21.68 -10.44 -22.85
CA ILE A 103 -20.82 -10.49 -21.66
C ILE A 103 -20.40 -11.94 -21.33
N THR A 104 -21.25 -12.92 -21.65
CA THR A 104 -20.94 -14.34 -21.40
C THR A 104 -19.81 -14.77 -22.32
N GLU A 105 -19.93 -14.46 -23.61
CA GLU A 105 -18.86 -14.71 -24.59
C GLU A 105 -17.57 -14.01 -24.18
N TYR A 106 -17.63 -12.74 -23.76
CA TYR A 106 -16.45 -12.01 -23.29
C TYR A 106 -15.79 -12.69 -22.08
N LYS A 107 -16.58 -13.14 -21.11
CA LYS A 107 -16.08 -13.88 -19.93
C LYS A 107 -15.43 -15.21 -20.30
N ASP A 108 -16.01 -15.92 -21.26
CA ASP A 108 -15.48 -17.19 -21.76
C ASP A 108 -14.16 -16.96 -22.51
N ASN A 109 -14.07 -15.90 -23.31
CA ASN A 109 -12.85 -15.46 -23.96
C ASN A 109 -11.73 -15.10 -22.95
N LEU A 110 -12.07 -14.42 -21.85
CA LEU A 110 -11.12 -14.16 -20.76
C LEU A 110 -10.62 -15.46 -20.11
N THR A 111 -11.53 -16.42 -19.90
CA THR A 111 -11.18 -17.73 -19.31
C THR A 111 -10.28 -18.54 -20.23
N THR A 112 -10.58 -18.56 -21.53
CA THR A 112 -9.76 -19.18 -22.57
C THR A 112 -8.38 -18.53 -22.64
N SER A 113 -8.32 -17.20 -22.59
CA SER A 113 -7.05 -16.44 -22.59
C SER A 113 -6.20 -16.73 -21.35
N LEU A 114 -6.81 -16.86 -20.17
CA LEU A 114 -6.11 -17.25 -18.94
C LEU A 114 -5.54 -18.67 -19.03
N LYS A 115 -6.33 -19.62 -19.53
CA LYS A 115 -5.87 -21.00 -19.75
C LYS A 115 -4.70 -21.06 -20.72
N PHE A 116 -4.75 -20.27 -21.80
CA PHE A 116 -3.68 -20.16 -22.78
C PHE A 116 -2.39 -19.59 -22.18
N ILE A 117 -2.46 -18.51 -21.40
CA ILE A 117 -1.27 -17.96 -20.72
C ILE A 117 -0.69 -18.96 -19.73
N ASP A 118 -1.54 -19.65 -18.98
CA ASP A 118 -1.11 -20.66 -18.01
C ASP A 118 -0.51 -21.90 -18.72
N SER A 119 -0.97 -22.26 -19.92
CA SER A 119 -0.36 -23.34 -20.71
C SER A 119 1.02 -22.97 -21.25
N ILE A 120 1.22 -21.72 -21.69
CA ILE A 120 2.54 -21.23 -22.16
C ILE A 120 3.60 -21.31 -21.05
N LYS A 121 3.20 -21.14 -19.78
CA LYS A 121 4.14 -21.31 -18.65
C LYS A 121 4.68 -22.74 -18.52
N ASN A 122 3.99 -23.74 -19.08
CA ASN A 122 4.36 -25.14 -18.96
C ASN A 122 4.95 -25.73 -20.24
N GLN A 123 4.93 -25.00 -21.36
CA GLN A 123 5.53 -25.43 -22.63
C GLN A 123 7.07 -25.29 -22.59
N GLU A 124 7.78 -26.23 -23.23
CA GLU A 124 9.23 -26.13 -23.38
C GLU A 124 9.61 -24.97 -24.31
N ALA A 125 10.78 -24.38 -24.08
CA ALA A 125 11.20 -23.15 -24.75
C ALA A 125 11.36 -23.30 -26.28
N THR A 126 11.64 -24.50 -26.78
CA THR A 126 12.08 -24.73 -28.16
C THR A 126 11.02 -25.28 -29.11
N ASP A 127 9.80 -25.49 -28.65
CA ASP A 127 8.80 -26.33 -29.34
C ASP A 127 7.87 -25.55 -30.29
N PHE A 128 8.33 -24.44 -30.87
CA PHE A 128 7.53 -23.73 -31.85
C PHE A 128 7.70 -24.34 -33.23
N GLU A 129 6.63 -24.95 -33.74
CA GLU A 129 6.58 -25.40 -35.13
C GLU A 129 6.54 -24.20 -36.10
N GLU A 130 7.08 -24.37 -37.30
CA GLU A 130 7.04 -23.33 -38.33
C GLU A 130 5.60 -22.89 -38.66
N SER A 131 4.67 -23.84 -38.63
CA SER A 131 3.25 -23.61 -38.92
C SER A 131 2.62 -22.64 -37.92
N ASP A 132 2.95 -22.76 -36.64
CA ASP A 132 2.45 -21.88 -35.57
C ASP A 132 3.04 -20.49 -35.68
N LEU A 133 4.34 -20.38 -35.91
CA LEU A 133 5.01 -19.08 -36.10
C LEU A 133 4.45 -18.34 -37.32
N LYS A 134 4.15 -19.07 -38.40
CA LYS A 134 3.54 -18.51 -39.61
C LYS A 134 2.13 -17.98 -39.32
N LYS A 135 1.29 -18.74 -38.63
CA LYS A 135 -0.06 -18.29 -38.22
C LYS A 135 0.00 -17.02 -37.37
N LEU A 136 0.91 -16.97 -36.39
CA LEU A 136 1.10 -15.77 -35.56
C LEU A 136 1.47 -14.54 -36.42
N LEU A 137 2.40 -14.70 -37.36
CA LEU A 137 2.79 -13.62 -38.27
C LEU A 137 1.66 -13.19 -39.21
N GLU A 138 0.88 -14.14 -39.74
CA GLU A 138 -0.30 -13.86 -40.56
C GLU A 138 -1.34 -13.06 -39.78
N SER A 139 -1.66 -13.46 -38.55
CA SER A 139 -2.57 -12.70 -37.69
C SER A 139 -2.05 -11.29 -37.39
N LEU A 140 -0.75 -11.12 -37.14
CA LEU A 140 -0.17 -9.77 -36.96
C LEU A 140 -0.28 -8.93 -38.23
N GLN A 141 -0.09 -9.51 -39.40
CA GLN A 141 -0.23 -8.82 -40.67
C GLN A 141 -1.69 -8.42 -40.94
N GLU A 142 -2.66 -9.31 -40.68
CA GLU A 142 -4.08 -9.01 -40.81
C GLU A 142 -4.51 -7.84 -39.91
N ILE A 143 -4.09 -7.85 -38.64
CA ILE A 143 -4.37 -6.74 -37.70
C ILE A 143 -3.66 -5.45 -38.14
N LYS A 144 -2.43 -5.54 -38.66
CA LYS A 144 -1.66 -4.39 -39.14
C LYS A 144 -2.36 -3.68 -40.31
N GLU A 145 -2.91 -4.46 -41.23
CA GLU A 145 -3.55 -4.01 -42.47
C GLU A 145 -5.04 -3.69 -42.29
N SER A 146 -5.62 -4.09 -41.17
CA SER A 146 -7.01 -3.81 -40.82
C SER A 146 -7.29 -2.30 -40.86
N LYS A 147 -8.34 -1.93 -41.59
CA LYS A 147 -8.90 -0.58 -41.63
C LYS A 147 -10.35 -0.64 -41.22
N LEU A 148 -10.80 0.36 -40.46
CA LEU A 148 -12.20 0.48 -40.13
C LEU A 148 -12.95 1.12 -41.31
N GLU A 149 -13.87 0.34 -41.87
CA GLU A 149 -14.84 0.86 -42.82
C GLU A 149 -16.07 1.34 -42.06
N PHE A 150 -16.35 2.64 -42.18
CA PHE A 150 -17.51 3.24 -41.55
C PHE A 150 -18.72 3.14 -42.47
N PRO A 151 -19.90 2.74 -41.98
CA PRO A 151 -21.10 2.73 -42.79
C PRO A 151 -21.47 4.16 -43.19
N THR A 152 -22.05 4.33 -44.38
CA THR A 152 -22.43 5.66 -44.91
C THR A 152 -23.43 6.40 -44.02
N ASN A 153 -24.21 5.66 -43.23
CA ASN A 153 -25.16 6.18 -42.25
C ASN A 153 -24.64 6.17 -40.80
N LEU A 154 -23.31 6.15 -40.58
CA LEU A 154 -22.71 6.16 -39.23
C LEU A 154 -23.27 7.29 -38.35
N SER A 155 -23.43 8.49 -38.93
CA SER A 155 -24.02 9.65 -38.24
C SER A 155 -25.38 9.31 -37.63
N GLU A 156 -26.29 8.77 -38.43
CA GLU A 156 -27.65 8.43 -38.00
C GLU A 156 -27.66 7.31 -36.97
N ILE A 157 -26.80 6.30 -37.14
CA ILE A 157 -26.66 5.20 -36.19
C ILE A 157 -26.21 5.74 -34.82
N LEU A 158 -25.20 6.62 -34.80
CA LEU A 158 -24.68 7.21 -33.57
C LEU A 158 -25.66 8.18 -32.94
N LYS A 159 -26.31 9.05 -33.71
CA LYS A 159 -27.36 9.96 -33.22
C LYS A 159 -28.49 9.18 -32.55
N THR A 160 -28.98 8.13 -33.21
CA THR A 160 -30.04 7.26 -32.67
C THR A 160 -29.59 6.60 -31.36
N SER A 161 -28.40 5.97 -31.36
CA SER A 161 -27.91 5.24 -30.18
C SER A 161 -27.64 6.15 -28.98
N LEU A 162 -27.07 7.34 -29.22
CA LEU A 162 -26.79 8.32 -28.16
C LEU A 162 -28.07 9.01 -27.67
N HIS A 163 -29.04 9.24 -28.55
CA HIS A 163 -30.35 9.74 -28.16
C HIS A 163 -31.09 8.74 -27.25
N ASP A 164 -31.10 7.45 -27.62
CA ASP A 164 -31.65 6.39 -26.78
C ASP A 164 -30.93 6.33 -25.42
N TYR A 165 -29.62 6.50 -25.41
CA TYR A 165 -28.82 6.56 -24.19
C TYR A 165 -29.20 7.77 -23.30
N ALA A 166 -29.41 8.95 -23.88
CA ALA A 166 -29.87 10.14 -23.15
C ALA A 166 -31.25 9.91 -22.51
N ILE A 167 -32.19 9.29 -23.24
CA ILE A 167 -33.50 8.90 -22.68
C ILE A 167 -33.32 7.93 -21.51
N TRP A 168 -32.45 6.93 -21.67
CA TRP A 168 -32.16 5.96 -20.63
C TRP A 168 -31.54 6.62 -19.38
N LEU A 169 -30.64 7.60 -19.53
CA LEU A 169 -30.07 8.36 -18.42
C LEU A 169 -31.15 9.11 -17.60
N LYS A 170 -32.16 9.67 -18.25
CA LYS A 170 -33.26 10.37 -17.57
C LYS A 170 -34.10 9.46 -16.68
N LYS A 171 -34.08 8.13 -16.89
CA LYS A 171 -34.81 7.17 -16.03
C LYS A 171 -34.32 7.16 -14.58
N PHE A 172 -33.06 7.52 -14.34
CA PHE A 172 -32.49 7.57 -12.98
C PHE A 172 -32.99 8.78 -12.17
N ASN A 173 -33.60 9.77 -12.82
CA ASN A 173 -34.26 10.93 -12.21
C ASN A 173 -33.42 11.68 -11.15
N SER A 174 -32.10 11.70 -11.33
CA SER A 174 -31.21 12.53 -10.52
C SER A 174 -30.87 13.82 -11.27
N GLU A 175 -30.60 14.89 -10.52
CA GLU A 175 -30.18 16.18 -11.10
C GLU A 175 -28.99 16.00 -12.05
N LYS A 176 -27.99 15.23 -11.62
CA LYS A 176 -26.78 14.95 -12.40
C LYS A 176 -27.08 14.19 -13.71
N THR A 177 -27.84 13.09 -13.63
CA THR A 177 -28.15 12.28 -14.83
C THR A 177 -29.05 13.04 -15.82
N ASN A 178 -29.90 13.94 -15.33
CA ASN A 178 -30.70 14.79 -16.20
C ASN A 178 -29.85 15.84 -16.90
N GLN A 179 -28.92 16.48 -16.17
CA GLN A 179 -27.97 17.43 -16.75
C GLN A 179 -27.11 16.76 -17.84
N GLU A 180 -26.51 15.59 -17.56
CA GLU A 180 -25.70 14.85 -18.53
C GLU A 180 -26.50 14.45 -19.78
N ALA A 181 -27.77 14.07 -19.61
CA ALA A 181 -28.66 13.75 -20.72
C ALA A 181 -28.99 14.98 -21.58
N ASP A 182 -29.24 16.13 -20.96
CA ASP A 182 -29.55 17.39 -21.66
C ASP A 182 -28.32 17.91 -22.43
N GLU A 183 -27.13 17.88 -21.83
CA GLU A 183 -25.87 18.22 -22.50
C GLU A 183 -25.62 17.31 -23.72
N LEU A 184 -25.86 16.01 -23.59
CA LEU A 184 -25.73 15.07 -24.72
C LEU A 184 -26.73 15.40 -25.84
N LEU A 185 -28.00 15.67 -25.50
CA LEU A 185 -29.02 16.04 -26.48
C LEU A 185 -28.70 17.36 -27.19
N GLU A 186 -28.10 18.32 -26.49
CA GLU A 186 -27.60 19.57 -27.07
C GLU A 186 -26.50 19.31 -28.11
N ILE A 187 -25.50 18.48 -27.78
CA ILE A 187 -24.45 18.06 -28.72
C ILE A 187 -25.05 17.38 -29.96
N LEU A 188 -26.04 16.51 -29.78
CA LEU A 188 -26.70 15.81 -30.89
C LEU A 188 -27.53 16.74 -31.79
N SER A 189 -28.01 17.86 -31.25
CA SER A 189 -28.84 18.84 -31.97
C SER A 189 -28.00 19.88 -32.72
N ASN A 190 -26.75 20.10 -32.33
CA ASN A 190 -25.82 21.00 -32.99
C ASN A 190 -24.95 20.24 -34.00
N GLU A 191 -25.21 20.45 -35.30
CA GLU A 191 -24.54 19.72 -36.38
C GLU A 191 -23.01 19.93 -36.40
N GLU A 192 -22.53 21.13 -36.07
CA GLU A 192 -21.09 21.43 -36.02
C GLU A 192 -20.41 20.64 -34.90
N HIS A 193 -20.97 20.69 -33.68
CA HIS A 193 -20.47 19.92 -32.55
C HIS A 193 -20.53 18.41 -32.79
N PHE A 194 -21.59 17.93 -33.47
CA PHE A 194 -21.72 16.52 -33.79
C PHE A 194 -20.69 16.05 -34.81
N VAL A 195 -20.36 16.87 -35.83
CA VAL A 195 -19.29 16.55 -36.79
C VAL A 195 -17.94 16.42 -36.08
N ASP A 196 -17.64 17.31 -35.15
CA ASP A 196 -16.42 17.22 -34.33
C ASP A 196 -16.41 15.97 -33.45
N TYR A 197 -17.55 15.60 -32.87
CA TYR A 197 -17.71 14.35 -32.13
C TYR A 197 -17.44 13.13 -33.02
N ILE A 198 -17.97 13.08 -34.24
CA ILE A 198 -17.70 11.98 -35.19
C ILE A 198 -16.20 11.89 -35.52
N LYS A 199 -15.53 13.03 -35.70
CA LYS A 199 -14.09 13.07 -35.95
C LYS A 199 -13.30 12.52 -34.76
N LEU A 200 -13.71 12.86 -33.53
CA LEU A 200 -13.12 12.32 -32.31
C LEU A 200 -13.31 10.79 -32.22
N VAL A 201 -14.51 10.29 -32.50
CA VAL A 201 -14.80 8.83 -32.51
C VAL A 201 -13.91 8.11 -33.52
N LYS A 202 -13.78 8.64 -34.74
CA LYS A 202 -12.89 8.07 -35.77
C LYS A 202 -11.44 8.02 -35.31
N ASN A 203 -10.93 9.14 -34.77
CA ASN A 203 -9.57 9.20 -34.24
C ASN A 203 -9.34 8.20 -33.09
N LEU A 204 -10.30 8.09 -32.17
CA LEU A 204 -10.23 7.14 -31.06
C LEU A 204 -10.17 5.69 -31.57
N LEU A 205 -10.95 5.37 -32.59
CA LEU A 205 -10.99 4.05 -33.20
C LEU A 205 -9.69 3.71 -33.94
N ASP A 206 -9.09 4.67 -34.65
CA ASP A 206 -7.78 4.50 -35.29
C ASP A 206 -6.66 4.27 -34.25
N ILE A 207 -6.70 5.01 -33.14
CA ILE A 207 -5.80 4.78 -31.99
C ILE A 207 -6.03 3.39 -31.40
N THR A 208 -7.29 2.97 -31.27
CA THR A 208 -7.65 1.66 -30.72
C THR A 208 -7.12 0.53 -31.59
N LEU A 209 -7.26 0.61 -32.92
CA LEU A 209 -6.65 -0.35 -33.84
C LEU A 209 -5.12 -0.39 -33.70
N SER A 210 -4.49 0.79 -33.59
CA SER A 210 -3.04 0.88 -33.43
C SER A 210 -2.55 0.25 -32.12
N LEU A 211 -3.28 0.45 -31.02
CA LEU A 211 -3.03 -0.18 -29.73
C LEU A 211 -3.31 -1.69 -29.75
N ALA A 212 -4.35 -2.12 -30.47
CA ALA A 212 -4.68 -3.54 -30.64
C ALA A 212 -3.55 -4.26 -31.38
N TYR A 213 -3.05 -3.69 -32.48
CA TYR A 213 -1.88 -4.21 -33.19
C TYR A 213 -0.66 -4.27 -32.26
N ALA A 214 -0.30 -3.15 -31.61
CA ALA A 214 0.88 -3.10 -30.74
C ALA A 214 0.79 -4.11 -29.58
N SER A 215 -0.38 -4.22 -28.95
CA SER A 215 -0.60 -5.16 -27.85
C SER A 215 -0.48 -6.62 -28.28
N ASN A 216 -0.98 -6.97 -29.47
CA ASN A 216 -0.83 -8.33 -30.02
C ASN A 216 0.63 -8.64 -30.38
N VAL A 217 1.35 -7.68 -30.97
CA VAL A 217 2.80 -7.83 -31.23
C VAL A 217 3.56 -8.06 -29.93
N PHE A 218 3.31 -7.25 -28.90
CA PHE A 218 3.99 -7.38 -27.60
C PHE A 218 3.64 -8.69 -26.89
N LEU A 219 2.40 -9.16 -27.01
CA LEU A 219 1.96 -10.46 -26.50
C LEU A 219 2.72 -11.60 -27.20
N PHE A 220 2.70 -11.65 -28.53
CA PHE A 220 3.33 -12.73 -29.28
C PHE A 220 4.85 -12.74 -29.10
N CYS A 221 5.49 -11.56 -29.07
CA CYS A 221 6.92 -11.47 -28.74
C CYS A 221 7.20 -11.96 -27.30
N SER A 222 6.31 -11.71 -26.34
CA SER A 222 6.45 -12.25 -24.98
C SER A 222 6.36 -13.77 -24.96
N ILE A 223 5.42 -14.35 -25.73
CA ILE A 223 5.26 -15.80 -25.90
C ILE A 223 6.54 -16.44 -26.40
N LEU A 224 7.13 -15.86 -27.44
CA LEU A 224 8.36 -16.36 -28.02
C LEU A 224 9.56 -16.19 -27.10
N THR A 225 9.61 -15.16 -26.26
CA THR A 225 10.84 -14.79 -25.54
C THR A 225 10.86 -15.13 -24.06
N ALA A 226 9.71 -15.37 -23.42
CA ALA A 226 9.60 -15.48 -21.95
C ALA A 226 10.48 -16.58 -21.35
N LYS A 227 10.67 -17.70 -22.06
CA LYS A 227 11.46 -18.85 -21.61
C LYS A 227 12.95 -18.76 -21.95
N HIS A 228 13.36 -17.72 -22.67
CA HIS A 228 14.70 -17.66 -23.25
C HIS A 228 15.66 -16.73 -22.49
N SER A 229 15.18 -16.04 -21.46
CA SER A 229 15.98 -15.05 -20.71
C SER A 229 17.24 -15.65 -20.10
N ASN A 230 17.18 -16.86 -19.57
CA ASN A 230 18.35 -17.54 -19.00
C ASN A 230 19.01 -18.50 -19.99
N SER A 231 18.24 -19.23 -20.81
CA SER A 231 18.78 -20.24 -21.73
C SER A 231 19.60 -19.67 -22.89
N THR A 232 19.40 -18.40 -23.26
CA THR A 232 20.29 -17.69 -24.20
C THR A 232 21.65 -17.31 -23.61
N ARG A 233 21.85 -17.48 -22.30
CA ARG A 233 23.06 -17.04 -21.59
C ARG A 233 23.78 -18.16 -20.85
N TYR A 234 23.02 -19.11 -20.31
CA TYR A 234 23.51 -20.07 -19.32
C TYR A 234 23.25 -21.51 -19.79
N PRO A 235 24.31 -22.33 -19.97
CA PRO A 235 24.17 -23.74 -20.36
C PRO A 235 23.32 -24.58 -19.40
N GLN A 236 23.22 -24.19 -18.13
CA GLN A 236 22.48 -24.90 -17.10
C GLN A 236 20.98 -25.06 -17.43
N GLU A 237 20.41 -24.08 -18.13
CA GLU A 237 19.01 -24.09 -18.56
C GLU A 237 18.78 -24.95 -19.82
N LEU A 238 19.87 -25.45 -20.42
CA LEU A 238 19.87 -26.25 -21.64
C LEU A 238 20.45 -27.64 -21.37
N ASN A 239 20.30 -28.14 -20.14
CA ASN A 239 20.85 -29.43 -19.71
C ASN A 239 22.37 -29.56 -19.95
N GLY A 240 23.10 -28.44 -19.78
CA GLY A 240 24.55 -28.35 -19.98
C GLY A 240 24.98 -28.02 -21.41
N ASN A 241 24.07 -27.95 -22.38
CA ASN A 241 24.40 -27.57 -23.74
C ASN A 241 24.75 -26.09 -23.86
N SER A 242 25.78 -25.78 -24.65
CA SER A 242 26.12 -24.39 -24.94
C SER A 242 24.97 -23.68 -25.67
N PRO A 243 24.53 -22.48 -25.24
CA PRO A 243 23.55 -21.68 -25.96
C PRO A 243 23.95 -21.42 -27.42
N LEU A 244 25.24 -21.34 -27.72
CA LEU A 244 25.73 -21.16 -29.10
C LEU A 244 25.42 -22.36 -30.00
N ASN A 245 25.28 -23.56 -29.43
CA ASN A 245 24.95 -24.77 -30.19
C ASN A 245 23.44 -24.91 -30.40
N VAL A 246 22.65 -24.53 -29.38
CA VAL A 246 21.19 -24.66 -29.42
C VAL A 246 20.55 -23.58 -30.30
N TYR A 247 21.00 -22.34 -30.18
CA TYR A 247 20.48 -21.23 -30.98
C TYR A 247 21.29 -21.13 -32.27
N ASN A 248 20.75 -21.67 -33.35
CA ASN A 248 21.40 -21.68 -34.66
C ASN A 248 20.35 -21.52 -35.79
N LYS A 249 20.81 -21.46 -37.05
CA LYS A 249 19.97 -21.23 -38.24
C LYS A 249 18.89 -22.29 -38.47
N SER A 250 19.01 -23.50 -37.90
CA SER A 250 18.02 -24.56 -38.08
C SER A 250 16.78 -24.35 -37.21
N LEU A 251 16.87 -23.56 -36.14
CA LEU A 251 15.79 -23.37 -35.18
C LEU A 251 14.71 -22.42 -35.75
N GLU A 252 13.45 -22.84 -35.71
CA GLU A 252 12.35 -22.10 -36.36
C GLU A 252 12.17 -20.68 -35.81
N ILE A 253 12.30 -20.51 -34.49
CA ILE A 253 12.25 -19.18 -33.86
C ILE A 253 13.38 -18.26 -34.33
N ILE A 254 14.53 -18.79 -34.72
CA ILE A 254 15.64 -18.01 -35.29
C ILE A 254 15.32 -17.63 -36.74
N LYS A 255 14.81 -18.57 -37.54
CA LYS A 255 14.43 -18.31 -38.94
C LYS A 255 13.39 -17.21 -39.07
N LYS A 256 12.43 -17.13 -38.14
CA LYS A 256 11.36 -16.13 -38.15
C LYS A 256 11.67 -14.88 -37.29
N GLN A 257 12.81 -14.85 -36.59
CA GLN A 257 13.13 -13.78 -35.64
C GLN A 257 13.10 -12.38 -36.28
N GLU A 258 13.63 -12.23 -37.49
CA GLU A 258 13.66 -10.93 -38.19
C GLU A 258 12.26 -10.39 -38.46
N CYS A 259 11.31 -11.26 -38.83
CA CYS A 259 9.92 -10.87 -39.06
C CYS A 259 9.28 -10.32 -37.78
N PHE A 260 9.43 -11.01 -36.66
CA PHE A 260 8.92 -10.53 -35.37
C PHE A 260 9.60 -9.24 -34.91
N LEU A 261 10.92 -9.10 -35.12
CA LEU A 261 11.63 -7.86 -34.82
C LEU A 261 11.13 -6.68 -35.66
N ASN A 262 10.70 -6.91 -36.90
CA ASN A 262 10.12 -5.88 -37.75
C ASN A 262 8.72 -5.46 -37.27
N HIS A 263 7.88 -6.42 -36.87
CA HIS A 263 6.59 -6.09 -36.24
C HIS A 263 6.78 -5.37 -34.90
N LEU A 264 7.76 -5.78 -34.08
CA LEU A 264 8.06 -5.14 -32.79
C LEU A 264 8.50 -3.69 -32.97
N ASP A 265 9.35 -3.41 -33.96
CA ASP A 265 9.80 -2.05 -34.31
C ASP A 265 8.62 -1.15 -34.72
N ASP A 266 7.75 -1.65 -35.61
CA ASP A 266 6.55 -0.94 -36.08
C ASP A 266 5.52 -0.72 -34.95
N ALA A 267 5.32 -1.70 -34.08
CA ALA A 267 4.49 -1.56 -32.88
C ALA A 267 5.04 -0.50 -31.92
N LEU A 268 6.37 -0.44 -31.73
CA LEU A 268 7.02 0.59 -30.93
C LEU A 268 6.87 1.98 -31.55
N ASP A 269 6.93 2.10 -32.89
CA ASP A 269 6.69 3.37 -33.60
C ASP A 269 5.25 3.86 -33.42
N ARG A 270 4.27 2.96 -33.54
CA ARG A 270 2.86 3.30 -33.28
C ARG A 270 2.64 3.71 -31.83
N LEU A 271 3.20 2.95 -30.88
CA LEU A 271 3.12 3.28 -29.45
C LEU A 271 3.77 4.64 -29.14
N LYS A 272 4.88 4.96 -29.81
CA LYS A 272 5.56 6.25 -29.69
C LYS A 272 4.70 7.39 -30.22
N GLY A 273 4.16 7.25 -31.43
CA GLY A 273 3.27 8.25 -32.03
C GLY A 273 2.04 8.50 -31.17
N ILE A 274 1.46 7.45 -30.58
CA ILE A 274 0.38 7.60 -29.60
C ILE A 274 0.88 8.36 -28.38
N SER A 275 2.00 7.94 -27.77
CA SER A 275 2.53 8.55 -26.53
C SER A 275 2.93 10.03 -26.69
N GLU A 276 3.37 10.44 -27.89
CA GLU A 276 3.73 11.82 -28.23
C GLU A 276 2.49 12.68 -28.49
N ASN A 277 1.47 12.14 -29.17
CA ASN A 277 0.19 12.81 -29.39
C ASN A 277 -0.68 12.83 -28.13
N TYR A 278 -0.46 11.88 -27.23
CA TYR A 278 -1.04 11.81 -25.89
C TYR A 278 -0.25 12.66 -24.90
N ASN A 279 0.37 13.77 -25.36
CA ASN A 279 0.92 14.78 -24.48
C ASN A 279 -0.21 15.22 -23.55
N TYR A 280 -0.17 14.68 -22.33
CA TYR A 280 -0.91 15.07 -21.16
C TYR A 280 -1.02 16.59 -21.20
N LYS A 281 -2.23 17.12 -21.39
CA LYS A 281 -2.55 18.47 -20.91
C LYS A 281 -1.94 18.53 -19.52
N ASN A 282 -0.98 19.44 -19.34
CA ASN A 282 -0.05 19.51 -18.20
C ASN A 282 -0.73 19.04 -16.91
N ASP A 283 0.01 18.39 -16.03
CA ASP A 283 -0.44 18.15 -14.65
C ASP A 283 -0.99 19.45 -14.01
N GLU A 284 -0.62 20.65 -14.48
CA GLU A 284 -1.24 21.93 -14.12
C GLU A 284 -2.71 22.11 -14.57
N GLU A 285 -3.14 21.65 -15.75
CA GLU A 285 -4.55 21.69 -16.18
C GLU A 285 -5.39 20.60 -15.52
N ILE A 286 -4.83 19.41 -15.28
CA ILE A 286 -5.49 18.38 -14.47
C ILE A 286 -5.52 18.83 -13.01
N THR A 287 -4.47 19.44 -12.48
CA THR A 287 -4.47 20.07 -11.16
C THR A 287 -5.42 21.27 -11.12
N ALA A 288 -5.60 22.04 -12.19
CA ALA A 288 -6.57 23.13 -12.25
C ALA A 288 -8.01 22.61 -12.35
N ILE A 289 -8.24 21.50 -13.07
CA ILE A 289 -9.52 20.78 -13.10
C ILE A 289 -9.78 20.14 -11.72
N GLU A 290 -8.80 19.50 -11.10
CA GLU A 290 -8.84 18.94 -9.73
C GLU A 290 -8.88 20.02 -8.63
N GLN A 291 -8.44 21.26 -8.89
CA GLN A 291 -8.58 22.41 -7.99
C GLN A 291 -9.91 23.13 -8.20
N SER A 292 -10.47 23.09 -9.42
CA SER A 292 -11.80 23.61 -9.76
C SER A 292 -12.92 22.64 -9.33
N ILE A 293 -12.65 21.34 -9.36
CA ILE A 293 -13.36 20.33 -8.59
C ILE A 293 -12.82 20.45 -7.17
N LYS A 294 -13.31 21.41 -6.40
CA LYS A 294 -13.28 21.24 -4.93
C LYS A 294 -14.01 19.95 -4.64
N ILE A 295 -13.28 18.83 -4.58
CA ILE A 295 -13.75 17.63 -3.94
C ILE A 295 -14.02 18.11 -2.52
N ASN A 296 -15.30 18.30 -2.20
CA ASN A 296 -15.72 18.44 -0.83
C ASN A 296 -15.30 17.12 -0.19
N TYR A 297 -14.10 17.12 0.41
CA TYR A 297 -13.59 15.97 1.11
C TYR A 297 -14.47 15.79 2.35
N THR A 298 -15.53 14.99 2.18
CA THR A 298 -16.36 14.54 3.28
C THR A 298 -15.53 13.57 4.11
N PRO A 299 -15.59 13.65 5.45
CA PRO A 299 -14.95 12.66 6.30
C PRO A 299 -15.44 11.26 5.93
N ASP A 300 -14.54 10.27 5.94
CA ASP A 300 -14.94 8.88 5.77
C ASP A 300 -15.87 8.48 6.91
N SER A 301 -17.08 8.00 6.59
CA SER A 301 -18.11 7.68 7.58
C SER A 301 -17.69 6.59 8.57
N THR A 302 -16.66 5.79 8.25
CA THR A 302 -16.07 4.82 9.18
C THR A 302 -15.58 5.48 10.47
N TRP A 303 -15.16 6.75 10.43
CA TRP A 303 -14.68 7.47 11.60
C TRP A 303 -15.78 7.81 12.62
N GLU A 304 -17.06 7.78 12.21
CA GLU A 304 -18.20 7.96 13.12
C GLU A 304 -18.27 6.84 14.18
N VAL A 305 -17.87 5.61 13.82
CA VAL A 305 -17.79 4.46 14.75
C VAL A 305 -16.82 4.75 15.91
N PHE A 306 -15.82 5.60 15.68
CA PHE A 306 -14.83 6.01 16.68
C PHE A 306 -15.16 7.38 17.31
N SER A 307 -16.39 7.88 17.13
CA SER A 307 -16.85 9.17 17.65
C SER A 307 -16.02 10.37 17.20
N ILE A 308 -15.42 10.30 16.01
CA ILE A 308 -14.65 11.39 15.41
C ILE A 308 -15.60 12.35 14.68
N LYS A 309 -15.73 13.57 15.18
CA LYS A 309 -16.66 14.58 14.64
C LYS A 309 -16.00 15.61 13.73
N SER A 310 -14.67 15.72 13.80
CA SER A 310 -13.92 16.71 13.05
C SER A 310 -12.52 16.21 12.70
N LYS A 311 -11.87 16.87 11.73
CA LYS A 311 -10.47 16.61 11.40
C LYS A 311 -9.54 16.85 12.59
N ASN A 312 -9.88 17.81 13.45
CA ASN A 312 -9.11 18.09 14.65
C ASN A 312 -9.23 16.95 15.67
N ASP A 313 -10.44 16.41 15.88
CA ASP A 313 -10.65 15.24 16.73
C ASP A 313 -9.87 14.04 16.19
N PHE A 314 -9.93 13.82 14.87
CA PHE A 314 -9.16 12.79 14.20
C PHE A 314 -7.67 12.95 14.45
N HIS A 315 -7.12 14.15 14.24
CA HIS A 315 -5.69 14.40 14.47
C HIS A 315 -5.29 14.17 15.93
N ASN A 316 -6.12 14.60 16.89
CA ASN A 316 -5.82 14.41 18.30
C ASN A 316 -5.88 12.93 18.73
N GLN A 317 -6.75 12.15 18.10
CA GLN A 317 -6.99 10.77 18.50
C GLN A 317 -6.24 9.72 17.67
N PHE A 318 -5.94 9.97 16.40
CA PHE A 318 -5.43 8.94 15.49
C PHE A 318 -4.14 9.34 14.76
N LEU A 319 -3.81 10.64 14.64
CA LEU A 319 -2.58 11.04 13.96
C LEU A 319 -1.37 10.84 14.88
N ILE A 320 -0.51 9.90 14.52
CA ILE A 320 0.76 9.68 15.21
C ILE A 320 1.82 10.57 14.56
N LYS A 321 2.24 11.59 15.32
CA LYS A 321 3.34 12.47 14.92
C LYS A 321 4.64 11.67 14.83
N LYS A 322 5.44 11.93 13.80
CA LYS A 322 6.70 11.22 13.58
C LYS A 322 7.73 11.38 14.71
N ASN A 323 7.71 12.51 15.43
CA ASN A 323 8.54 12.83 16.60
C ASN A 323 9.93 12.16 16.60
N VAL A 324 10.76 12.51 15.62
CA VAL A 324 12.10 11.93 15.43
C VAL A 324 13.19 12.80 16.08
N HIS A 325 14.23 12.16 16.63
CA HIS A 325 15.42 12.86 17.12
C HIS A 325 16.46 13.10 16.01
N SER A 326 17.49 13.89 16.32
CA SER A 326 18.53 14.31 15.37
C SER A 326 19.36 13.18 14.77
N ASP A 327 19.51 12.06 15.49
CA ASP A 327 20.39 10.96 15.07
C ASP A 327 19.70 10.05 14.03
N VAL A 328 18.40 10.24 13.80
CA VAL A 328 17.68 9.53 12.74
C VAL A 328 18.09 10.09 11.37
N PRO A 329 18.56 9.27 10.42
CA PRO A 329 19.00 9.74 9.11
C PRO A 329 17.89 10.52 8.37
N GLU A 330 18.25 11.63 7.72
CA GLU A 330 17.32 12.52 7.03
C GLU A 330 16.38 11.78 6.06
N LYS A 331 16.90 10.76 5.38
CA LYS A 331 16.11 9.90 4.48
C LYS A 331 14.96 9.20 5.22
N ILE A 332 15.21 8.66 6.41
CA ILE A 332 14.18 8.01 7.25
C ILE A 332 13.19 9.07 7.76
N VAL A 333 13.67 10.25 8.15
CA VAL A 333 12.81 11.37 8.60
C VAL A 333 11.83 11.82 7.51
N LYS A 334 12.29 11.93 6.26
CA LYS A 334 11.44 12.26 5.10
C LYS A 334 10.37 11.19 4.86
N GLU A 335 10.77 9.93 4.92
CA GLU A 335 9.84 8.80 4.76
C GLU A 335 8.78 8.74 5.86
N MET A 336 9.15 8.99 7.12
CA MET A 336 8.20 9.06 8.23
C MET A 336 7.22 10.24 8.08
N ALA A 337 7.66 11.36 7.50
CA ALA A 337 6.77 12.48 7.20
C ALA A 337 5.68 12.10 6.19
N ILE A 338 6.02 11.29 5.18
CA ILE A 338 5.05 10.77 4.21
C ILE A 338 4.06 9.83 4.91
N ALA A 339 4.51 8.96 5.82
CA ALA A 339 3.62 8.10 6.59
C ALA A 339 2.67 8.90 7.51
N GLU A 340 3.13 10.00 8.12
CA GLU A 340 2.27 10.93 8.88
C GLU A 340 1.24 11.62 7.96
N GLN A 341 1.63 12.03 6.75
CA GLN A 341 0.71 12.61 5.76
C GLN A 341 -0.37 11.61 5.33
N LEU A 342 -0.01 10.35 5.08
CA LEU A 342 -0.97 9.29 4.77
C LEU A 342 -1.97 9.09 5.91
N GLN A 343 -1.52 9.11 7.18
CA GLN A 343 -2.44 9.08 8.33
C GLN A 343 -3.38 10.29 8.33
N SER A 344 -2.89 11.50 8.05
CA SER A 344 -3.77 12.68 7.99
C SER A 344 -4.81 12.57 6.87
N LEU A 345 -4.42 12.04 5.71
CA LEU A 345 -5.31 11.83 4.57
C LEU A 345 -6.35 10.73 4.83
N SER A 346 -6.09 9.78 5.72
CA SER A 346 -7.05 8.73 6.02
C SER A 346 -8.33 9.23 6.68
N TYR A 347 -8.35 10.47 7.19
CA TYR A 347 -9.58 11.14 7.61
C TYR A 347 -10.64 11.16 6.51
N PHE A 348 -10.22 11.26 5.24
CA PHE A 348 -11.09 11.32 4.07
C PHE A 348 -11.25 9.96 3.39
N HIS A 349 -10.39 8.99 3.68
CA HIS A 349 -10.48 7.63 3.16
C HIS A 349 -9.81 6.63 4.12
N TYR A 350 -10.62 5.91 4.90
CA TYR A 350 -10.17 5.05 6.00
C TYR A 350 -9.11 4.00 5.61
N PRO A 351 -9.18 3.33 4.43
CA PRO A 351 -8.16 2.38 3.99
C PRO A 351 -6.73 2.96 3.93
N VAL A 352 -6.56 4.27 3.71
CA VAL A 352 -5.25 4.94 3.68
C VAL A 352 -4.52 4.83 5.04
N TYR A 353 -5.25 4.63 6.14
CA TYR A 353 -4.64 4.40 7.45
C TYR A 353 -3.85 3.07 7.49
N GLY A 354 -4.35 2.05 6.78
CA GLY A 354 -3.64 0.79 6.55
C GLY A 354 -2.42 0.97 5.66
N ASP A 355 -2.51 1.83 4.64
CA ASP A 355 -1.37 2.16 3.78
C ASP A 355 -0.26 2.89 4.56
N ALA A 356 -0.62 3.78 5.50
CA ALA A 356 0.34 4.43 6.37
C ALA A 356 1.10 3.42 7.24
N PHE A 357 0.40 2.43 7.80
CA PHE A 357 1.03 1.33 8.54
C PHE A 357 1.94 0.50 7.63
N SER A 358 1.46 0.14 6.43
CA SER A 358 2.24 -0.59 5.43
C SER A 358 3.52 0.16 5.06
N ARG A 359 3.46 1.49 4.92
CA ARG A 359 4.64 2.34 4.69
C ARG A 359 5.58 2.29 5.89
N LEU A 360 5.09 2.43 7.12
CA LEU A 360 5.92 2.34 8.34
C LEU A 360 6.65 1.00 8.48
N THR A 361 6.04 -0.14 8.10
CA THR A 361 6.74 -1.43 8.11
C THR A 361 7.93 -1.48 7.14
N ARG A 362 7.84 -0.79 5.99
CA ARG A 362 8.94 -0.65 5.04
C ARG A 362 10.02 0.29 5.57
N ILE A 363 9.61 1.40 6.21
CA ILE A 363 10.52 2.34 6.86
C ILE A 363 11.31 1.65 7.97
N PHE A 364 10.68 0.80 8.77
CA PHE A 364 11.35 -0.05 9.76
C PHE A 364 12.46 -0.90 9.12
N GLU A 365 12.17 -1.60 8.02
CA GLU A 365 13.18 -2.38 7.31
C GLU A 365 14.32 -1.50 6.76
N MET A 366 13.98 -0.31 6.25
CA MET A 366 14.98 0.67 5.80
C MET A 366 15.86 1.17 6.96
N ALA A 367 15.28 1.43 8.13
CA ALA A 367 16.00 1.88 9.32
C ALA A 367 16.98 0.80 9.82
N VAL A 368 16.54 -0.46 9.91
CA VAL A 368 17.42 -1.59 10.27
C VAL A 368 18.59 -1.72 9.31
N LYS A 369 18.32 -1.64 8.00
CA LYS A 369 19.37 -1.68 6.97
C LYS A 369 20.32 -0.48 7.10
N SER A 370 19.79 0.72 7.32
CA SER A 370 20.59 1.93 7.50
C SER A 370 21.54 1.80 8.69
N LYS A 371 21.04 1.33 9.84
CA LYS A 371 21.86 1.10 11.03
C LYS A 371 22.92 0.02 10.81
N ALA A 372 22.61 -1.02 10.04
CA ALA A 372 23.58 -2.04 9.66
C ALA A 372 24.73 -1.44 8.82
N VAL A 373 24.44 -0.54 7.87
CA VAL A 373 25.49 0.17 7.11
C VAL A 373 26.34 1.04 8.03
N GLU A 374 25.72 1.78 8.94
CA GLU A 374 26.42 2.62 9.93
C GLU A 374 27.42 1.80 10.78
N LEU A 375 27.06 0.55 11.09
CA LEU A 375 27.91 -0.41 11.80
C LEU A 375 28.87 -1.20 10.88
N ASN A 376 29.06 -0.76 9.63
CA ASN A 376 29.93 -1.39 8.63
C ASN A 376 29.57 -2.86 8.32
N VAL A 377 28.28 -3.22 8.38
CA VAL A 377 27.79 -4.57 8.07
C VAL A 377 27.40 -4.67 6.60
N GLU A 378 27.99 -5.61 5.87
CA GLU A 378 27.58 -5.90 4.50
C GLU A 378 26.12 -6.44 4.47
N ILE A 379 25.23 -5.75 3.76
CA ILE A 379 23.79 -6.10 3.70
C ILE A 379 23.53 -7.27 2.74
N LYS A 380 24.37 -7.44 1.72
CA LYS A 380 24.14 -8.40 0.64
C LYS A 380 23.94 -9.81 1.21
N ASN A 381 22.87 -10.49 0.79
CA ASN A 381 22.48 -11.83 1.21
C ASN A 381 22.10 -12.02 2.70
N LYS A 382 21.93 -10.96 3.49
CA LYS A 382 21.45 -11.07 4.89
C LYS A 382 19.94 -10.89 4.98
N SER A 383 19.29 -11.79 5.71
CA SER A 383 17.87 -11.65 6.06
C SER A 383 17.66 -10.52 7.08
N LEU A 384 16.45 -9.95 7.13
CA LEU A 384 16.10 -8.91 8.11
C LEU A 384 16.32 -9.40 9.56
N PHE A 385 16.04 -10.68 9.83
CA PHE A 385 16.31 -11.30 11.12
C PHE A 385 17.80 -11.29 11.50
N ASN A 386 18.68 -11.63 10.55
CA ASN A 386 20.12 -11.60 10.78
C ASN A 386 20.63 -10.18 11.00
N LEU A 387 20.11 -9.20 10.26
CA LEU A 387 20.45 -7.79 10.47
C LEU A 387 20.02 -7.32 11.87
N ILE A 388 18.80 -7.65 12.31
CA ILE A 388 18.31 -7.33 13.66
C ILE A 388 19.22 -7.91 14.73
N LYS A 389 19.63 -9.18 14.62
CA LYS A 389 20.58 -9.79 15.57
C LYS A 389 21.91 -9.05 15.65
N ILE A 390 22.41 -8.56 14.51
CA ILE A 390 23.68 -7.84 14.45
C ILE A 390 23.54 -6.45 15.09
N ILE A 391 22.54 -5.65 14.68
CA ILE A 391 22.39 -4.27 15.19
C ILE A 391 21.96 -4.22 16.66
N SER A 392 21.39 -5.30 17.19
CA SER A 392 20.97 -5.41 18.59
C SER A 392 22.01 -6.10 19.47
N ASN A 393 23.20 -6.41 18.93
CA ASN A 393 24.27 -6.99 19.73
C ASN A 393 24.69 -6.03 20.85
N GLY A 394 24.82 -6.55 22.07
CA GLY A 394 25.11 -5.75 23.26
C GLY A 394 23.94 -4.95 23.85
N HIS A 395 22.77 -4.89 23.18
CA HIS A 395 21.56 -4.27 23.73
C HIS A 395 20.77 -5.22 24.64
N SER A 396 19.85 -4.66 25.43
CA SER A 396 18.95 -5.39 26.32
C SER A 396 18.01 -6.34 25.57
N GLU A 397 17.51 -7.36 26.28
CA GLU A 397 16.55 -8.31 25.69
C GLU A 397 15.23 -7.64 25.30
N ILE A 398 14.78 -6.64 26.07
CA ILE A 398 13.58 -5.85 25.75
C ILE A 398 13.74 -5.15 24.39
N TYR A 399 14.90 -4.54 24.13
CA TYR A 399 15.17 -3.91 22.84
C TYR A 399 15.14 -4.91 21.67
N LYS A 400 15.73 -6.09 21.86
CA LYS A 400 15.69 -7.19 20.87
C LYS A 400 14.27 -7.65 20.57
N GLN A 401 13.46 -7.82 21.61
CA GLN A 401 12.06 -8.21 21.48
C GLN A 401 11.24 -7.16 20.74
N ARG A 402 11.49 -5.85 20.97
CA ARG A 402 10.86 -4.76 20.22
C ARG A 402 11.21 -4.83 18.72
N LEU A 403 12.47 -5.03 18.37
CA LEU A 403 12.87 -5.20 16.96
C LEU A 403 12.26 -6.46 16.33
N ASP A 404 12.23 -7.58 17.04
CA ASP A 404 11.60 -8.81 16.55
C ASP A 404 10.08 -8.64 16.37
N TRP A 405 9.43 -7.89 17.26
CA TRP A 405 8.03 -7.51 17.10
C TRP A 405 7.83 -6.66 15.82
N GLY A 406 8.69 -5.67 15.57
CA GLY A 406 8.65 -4.89 14.33
C GLY A 406 8.80 -5.75 13.07
N ARG A 407 9.71 -6.74 13.11
CA ARG A 407 9.88 -7.74 12.04
C ARG A 407 8.61 -8.58 11.84
N LYS A 408 7.99 -9.06 12.92
CA LYS A 408 6.74 -9.83 12.86
C LYS A 408 5.61 -9.01 12.23
N MET A 409 5.48 -7.74 12.61
CA MET A 409 4.49 -6.83 12.01
C MET A 409 4.73 -6.60 10.52
N ARG A 410 5.99 -6.38 10.12
CA ARG A 410 6.36 -6.27 8.70
C ARG A 410 6.02 -7.53 7.92
N ASN A 411 6.31 -8.71 8.48
CA ASN A 411 6.02 -9.98 7.82
C ASN A 411 4.52 -10.25 7.71
N MET A 412 3.75 -9.94 8.74
CA MET A 412 2.30 -10.04 8.72
C MET A 412 1.69 -9.12 7.64
N ASN A 413 2.18 -7.89 7.53
CA ASN A 413 1.74 -6.95 6.50
C ASN A 413 2.16 -7.37 5.07
N ALA A 414 3.29 -8.06 4.90
CA ALA A 414 3.74 -8.57 3.60
C ALA A 414 2.93 -9.78 3.11
N HIS A 415 2.27 -10.49 4.02
CA HIS A 415 1.43 -11.65 3.74
C HIS A 415 0.05 -11.45 4.38
N PRO A 416 -0.73 -10.46 3.93
CA PRO A 416 -2.04 -10.21 4.50
C PRO A 416 -2.93 -11.42 4.23
N ASN A 417 -3.46 -12.03 5.29
CA ASN A 417 -4.58 -12.95 5.13
C ASN A 417 -5.74 -12.14 4.55
N ALA A 418 -6.39 -12.66 3.51
CA ALA A 418 -7.53 -12.00 2.85
C ALA A 418 -8.57 -11.57 3.90
N GLY A 419 -8.94 -10.28 3.89
CA GLY A 419 -9.98 -9.73 4.78
C GLY A 419 -9.51 -9.07 6.08
N THR A 420 -8.20 -8.89 6.31
CA THR A 420 -7.75 -8.24 7.56
C THR A 420 -7.88 -6.70 7.47
N LEU A 421 -9.03 -6.16 7.88
CA LEU A 421 -9.27 -4.74 8.08
C LEU A 421 -8.65 -4.31 9.43
N TYR A 422 -7.49 -3.66 9.39
CA TYR A 422 -6.73 -3.37 10.60
C TYR A 422 -7.10 -2.06 11.34
N GLY A 423 -7.75 -1.11 10.67
CA GLY A 423 -8.50 -0.02 11.31
C GLY A 423 -7.88 0.72 12.50
N SER A 424 -8.73 1.09 13.47
CA SER A 424 -8.33 1.69 14.74
C SER A 424 -7.38 0.81 15.57
N MET A 425 -7.42 -0.51 15.36
CA MET A 425 -6.49 -1.45 16.00
C MET A 425 -5.03 -1.20 15.58
N LEU A 426 -4.79 -0.46 14.49
CA LEU A 426 -3.44 -0.06 14.08
C LEU A 426 -2.84 1.08 14.89
N LYS A 427 -3.62 1.81 15.70
CA LYS A 427 -3.09 2.98 16.43
C LYS A 427 -1.89 2.62 17.32
N LEU A 428 -2.04 1.60 18.17
CA LEU A 428 -0.93 1.14 19.02
C LEU A 428 0.25 0.60 18.19
N PRO A 429 0.04 -0.27 17.17
CA PRO A 429 1.11 -0.68 16.26
C PRO A 429 1.84 0.47 15.55
N LEU A 430 1.14 1.52 15.14
CA LEU A 430 1.72 2.72 14.50
C LEU A 430 2.63 3.48 15.47
N ILE A 431 2.17 3.72 16.70
CA ILE A 431 2.97 4.36 17.76
C ILE A 431 4.22 3.51 18.03
N ARG A 432 4.04 2.21 18.25
CA ARG A 432 5.14 1.29 18.59
C ARG A 432 6.18 1.19 17.46
N LEU A 433 5.76 1.08 16.19
CA LEU A 433 6.69 1.09 15.06
C LEU A 433 7.45 2.41 14.95
N THR A 434 6.77 3.55 15.15
CA THR A 434 7.40 4.88 15.16
C THR A 434 8.49 4.96 16.23
N ASN A 435 8.18 4.52 17.46
CA ASN A 435 9.15 4.44 18.54
C ASN A 435 10.34 3.53 18.22
N ILE A 436 10.08 2.34 17.68
CA ILE A 436 11.14 1.38 17.31
C ILE A 436 12.06 1.98 16.23
N ILE A 437 11.51 2.66 15.22
CA ILE A 437 12.31 3.29 14.17
C ILE A 437 13.24 4.36 14.76
N ASN A 438 12.75 5.15 15.70
CA ASN A 438 13.57 6.13 16.42
C ASN A 438 14.66 5.41 17.25
N ASP A 439 14.26 4.44 18.07
CA ASP A 439 15.14 3.71 18.98
C ASP A 439 16.30 2.99 18.25
N ILE A 440 16.14 2.60 16.98
CA ILE A 440 17.20 1.97 16.16
C ILE A 440 18.49 2.79 16.09
N PHE A 441 18.38 4.12 16.12
CA PHE A 441 19.52 5.02 15.97
C PHE A 441 20.11 5.49 17.31
N ARG A 442 19.57 5.02 18.44
CA ARG A 442 20.12 5.28 19.77
C ARG A 442 21.24 4.31 20.11
N ASP A 443 22.21 4.77 20.90
CA ASP A 443 23.27 3.92 21.41
C ASP A 443 22.80 3.05 22.60
N ASN A 444 23.65 2.13 23.03
CA ASN A 444 23.33 1.23 24.14
C ASN A 444 23.28 1.96 25.49
N ASP A 445 24.06 3.02 25.65
CA ASP A 445 24.16 3.74 26.92
C ASP A 445 22.89 4.56 27.17
N PHE A 446 22.22 5.04 26.12
CA PHE A 446 20.88 5.60 26.18
C PHE A 446 19.91 4.65 26.91
N PHE A 447 19.79 3.40 26.45
CA PHE A 447 18.87 2.43 27.06
C PHE A 447 19.28 2.01 28.47
N LYS A 448 20.59 1.90 28.74
CA LYS A 448 21.08 1.61 30.11
C LYS A 448 20.75 2.75 31.06
N ASN A 449 20.88 3.99 30.61
CA ASN A 449 20.55 5.17 31.41
C ASN A 449 19.05 5.22 31.71
N GLU A 450 18.20 4.89 30.73
CA GLU A 450 16.74 4.77 30.95
C GLU A 450 16.41 3.71 32.01
N ASP A 451 16.96 2.51 31.89
CA ASP A 451 16.73 1.41 32.84
C ASP A 451 17.26 1.74 34.24
N THR A 452 18.46 2.33 34.32
CA THR A 452 19.07 2.75 35.58
C THR A 452 18.23 3.83 36.25
N TYR A 453 17.78 4.82 35.48
CA TYR A 453 16.95 5.89 36.01
C TYR A 453 15.57 5.38 36.46
N LEU A 454 14.92 4.53 35.66
CA LEU A 454 13.66 3.89 36.05
C LEU A 454 13.78 3.12 37.36
N LYS A 455 14.83 2.30 37.52
CA LYS A 455 15.09 1.55 38.75
C LYS A 455 15.36 2.45 39.95
N LEU A 456 16.12 3.52 39.75
CA LEU A 456 16.36 4.52 40.78
C LEU A 456 15.05 5.12 41.27
N LEU A 457 14.19 5.57 40.34
CA LEU A 457 12.89 6.12 40.66
C LEU A 457 11.99 5.10 41.37
N GLN A 458 11.89 3.87 40.84
CA GLN A 458 11.07 2.83 41.46
C GLN A 458 11.52 2.50 42.89
N ASN A 459 12.82 2.56 43.17
CA ASN A 459 13.35 2.33 44.51
C ASN A 459 13.10 3.52 45.45
N GLU A 460 13.36 4.74 44.99
CA GLU A 460 13.14 5.98 45.76
C GLU A 460 11.66 6.15 46.15
N TYR A 461 10.75 5.87 45.21
CA TYR A 461 9.31 6.04 45.37
C TYR A 461 8.56 4.76 45.73
N LYS A 462 9.27 3.71 46.19
CA LYS A 462 8.68 2.40 46.52
C LYS A 462 7.58 2.47 47.57
N HIS A 463 7.63 3.46 48.46
CA HIS A 463 6.61 3.70 49.48
C HIS A 463 5.25 4.10 48.90
N LEU A 464 5.19 4.57 47.64
CA LEU A 464 3.95 4.92 46.95
C LEU A 464 3.22 3.73 46.33
N LEU A 465 3.79 2.52 46.37
CA LEU A 465 3.14 1.31 45.86
C LEU A 465 1.93 0.88 46.71
N ASN A 466 1.91 1.24 47.99
CA ASN A 466 0.85 0.86 48.91
C ASN A 466 0.56 1.99 49.90
N GLY A 467 -0.64 2.55 49.82
CA GLY A 467 -1.05 3.62 50.71
C GLY A 467 -2.42 4.17 50.34
N LEU A 468 -2.74 5.35 50.85
CA LEU A 468 -3.94 6.10 50.51
C LEU A 468 -3.57 7.56 50.33
N TRP A 469 -3.85 8.06 49.14
CA TRP A 469 -3.55 9.42 48.75
C TRP A 469 -4.73 10.08 48.09
N LYS A 470 -4.67 11.41 48.02
CA LYS A 470 -5.63 12.25 47.33
C LYS A 470 -4.91 13.00 46.21
N LEU A 471 -5.35 12.76 44.98
CA LEU A 471 -4.98 13.50 43.78
C LEU A 471 -6.21 14.31 43.35
N ASP A 472 -6.18 15.62 43.55
CA ASP A 472 -7.34 16.49 43.43
C ASP A 472 -8.54 15.98 44.24
N ASN A 473 -9.57 15.46 43.56
CA ASN A 473 -10.77 14.88 44.17
C ASN A 473 -10.84 13.35 44.07
N VAL A 474 -9.75 12.70 43.64
CA VAL A 474 -9.67 11.25 43.42
C VAL A 474 -8.80 10.61 44.50
N LEU A 475 -9.31 9.55 45.12
CA LEU A 475 -8.52 8.72 46.03
C LEU A 475 -7.66 7.74 45.23
N ILE A 476 -6.38 7.66 45.55
CA ILE A 476 -5.39 6.80 44.92
C ILE A 476 -4.88 5.81 45.96
N HIS A 477 -4.77 4.52 45.62
CA HIS A 477 -4.30 3.49 46.54
C HIS A 477 -2.95 2.86 46.20
N SER A 478 -2.47 3.11 44.98
CA SER A 478 -1.16 2.68 44.51
C SER A 478 -0.68 3.66 43.43
N VAL A 479 0.62 3.87 43.39
CA VAL A 479 1.29 4.62 42.33
C VAL A 479 2.47 3.81 41.83
N GLU A 480 2.53 3.62 40.51
CA GLU A 480 3.62 2.91 39.84
C GLU A 480 4.32 3.79 38.83
N ILE A 481 5.64 3.63 38.72
CA ILE A 481 6.46 4.28 37.70
C ILE A 481 6.68 3.26 36.59
N LEU A 482 6.04 3.50 35.45
CA LEU A 482 5.93 2.55 34.35
C LEU A 482 7.11 2.64 33.37
N ALA A 483 7.61 3.85 33.13
CA ALA A 483 8.69 4.10 32.18
C ALA A 483 9.44 5.39 32.53
N ALA A 484 10.70 5.50 32.10
CA ALA A 484 11.50 6.70 32.22
C ALA A 484 12.33 6.92 30.95
N ARG A 485 12.47 8.19 30.53
CA ARG A 485 13.23 8.59 29.34
C ARG A 485 13.75 10.01 29.53
N GLY A 486 15.07 10.17 29.50
CA GLY A 486 15.71 11.44 29.84
C GLY A 486 15.35 11.88 31.26
N LYS A 487 14.86 13.12 31.42
CA LYS A 487 14.42 13.67 32.73
C LYS A 487 12.94 13.45 33.04
N ALA A 488 12.21 12.77 32.16
CA ALA A 488 10.78 12.53 32.29
C ALA A 488 10.50 11.07 32.69
N SER A 489 9.40 10.86 33.40
CA SER A 489 8.90 9.53 33.76
C SER A 489 7.38 9.45 33.62
N LEU A 490 6.88 8.26 33.26
CA LEU A 490 5.47 7.94 33.17
C LEU A 490 5.02 7.29 34.48
N TRP A 491 3.99 7.87 35.10
CA TRP A 491 3.43 7.42 36.36
C TRP A 491 1.99 6.99 36.16
N ALA A 492 1.61 5.86 36.76
CA ALA A 492 0.25 5.36 36.84
C ALA A 492 -0.27 5.49 38.27
N PHE A 493 -1.37 6.22 38.43
CA PHE A 493 -2.09 6.39 39.69
C PHE A 493 -3.33 5.50 39.67
N TYR A 494 -3.40 4.52 40.56
CA TYR A 494 -4.49 3.56 40.65
C TYR A 494 -5.58 4.06 41.61
N PRO A 495 -6.75 4.46 41.09
CA PRO A 495 -7.79 5.06 41.92
C PRO A 495 -8.56 4.02 42.74
N VAL A 496 -9.01 4.42 43.93
CA VAL A 496 -10.01 3.68 44.71
C VAL A 496 -11.35 3.80 44.00
N ARG A 497 -11.98 2.66 43.70
CA ARG A 497 -13.25 2.62 42.97
C ARG A 497 -14.37 2.12 43.88
N GLN A 498 -15.58 2.61 43.63
CA GLN A 498 -16.78 2.14 44.34
C GLN A 498 -17.31 0.82 43.79
N ASN A 499 -16.92 0.45 42.57
CA ASN A 499 -17.39 -0.76 41.89
C ASN A 499 -16.20 -1.52 41.31
N TYR A 500 -16.27 -2.85 41.36
CA TYR A 500 -15.35 -3.77 40.70
C TYR A 500 -16.17 -4.98 40.19
N PRO A 501 -16.02 -5.41 38.92
CA PRO A 501 -16.79 -6.54 38.40
C PRO A 501 -16.58 -7.81 39.24
N GLN A 502 -17.67 -8.37 39.78
CA GLN A 502 -17.64 -9.56 40.63
C GLN A 502 -17.85 -10.84 39.82
N ASP A 503 -18.82 -10.80 38.90
CA ASP A 503 -19.32 -11.98 38.19
C ASP A 503 -19.21 -11.87 36.67
N ASP A 504 -19.45 -13.00 35.98
CA ASP A 504 -19.27 -13.08 34.54
C ASP A 504 -20.25 -12.23 33.72
N ASN A 505 -21.37 -11.87 34.33
CA ASN A 505 -22.42 -11.05 33.73
C ASN A 505 -22.20 -9.54 33.96
N ASP A 506 -21.26 -9.16 34.83
CA ASP A 506 -21.00 -7.75 35.11
C ASP A 506 -20.32 -7.09 33.91
N LYS A 507 -20.77 -5.88 33.58
CA LYS A 507 -20.13 -5.05 32.56
C LYS A 507 -18.69 -4.75 33.00
N LEU A 508 -17.76 -4.99 32.08
CA LEU A 508 -16.38 -4.54 32.25
C LEU A 508 -16.36 -3.02 32.08
N TYR A 509 -16.24 -2.29 33.19
CA TYR A 509 -16.03 -0.85 33.16
C TYR A 509 -14.54 -0.54 33.04
N ASN A 510 -14.22 0.62 32.51
CA ASN A 510 -12.83 1.01 32.30
C ASN A 510 -12.16 1.34 33.64
N LEU A 511 -11.36 0.42 34.17
CA LEU A 511 -10.58 0.61 35.41
C LEU A 511 -9.16 1.16 35.12
N GLU A 512 -9.00 1.88 34.02
CA GLU A 512 -7.70 2.44 33.62
C GLU A 512 -7.08 3.29 34.73
N PRO A 513 -5.77 3.14 34.99
CA PRO A 513 -5.06 4.04 35.87
C PRO A 513 -5.00 5.43 35.25
N ILE A 514 -5.01 6.45 36.10
CA ILE A 514 -4.72 7.82 35.65
C ILE A 514 -3.23 7.86 35.35
N CYS A 515 -2.85 8.18 34.11
CA CYS A 515 -1.44 8.25 33.73
C CYS A 515 -0.99 9.70 33.55
N ALA A 516 0.19 10.04 34.07
CA ALA A 516 0.79 11.36 33.88
C ALA A 516 2.29 11.26 33.57
N ILE A 517 2.75 12.13 32.68
CA ILE A 517 4.17 12.32 32.39
C ILE A 517 4.71 13.40 33.32
N LEU A 518 5.59 13.01 34.22
CA LEU A 518 6.10 13.84 35.30
C LEU A 518 7.57 14.23 35.08
N THR A 519 7.92 15.41 35.58
CA THR A 519 9.24 16.02 35.63
C THR A 519 9.41 16.75 36.95
N ASN A 520 10.65 16.89 37.45
CA ASN A 520 10.95 17.65 38.68
C ASN A 520 10.08 17.21 39.87
N HIS A 521 10.15 15.94 40.21
CA HIS A 521 9.38 15.34 41.29
C HIS A 521 10.17 15.37 42.60
N THR A 522 9.50 15.63 43.71
CA THR A 522 10.06 15.71 45.06
C THR A 522 9.06 15.16 46.08
N ILE A 523 9.55 14.57 47.16
CA ILE A 523 8.70 14.25 48.32
C ILE A 523 8.82 15.38 49.35
N ASP A 524 7.67 15.92 49.75
CA ASP A 524 7.56 16.86 50.86
C ASP A 524 6.53 16.33 51.86
N ASN A 525 6.94 16.09 53.10
CA ASN A 525 6.11 15.51 54.17
C ASN A 525 5.34 14.25 53.74
N GLY A 526 5.99 13.39 52.94
CA GLY A 526 5.40 12.15 52.42
C GLY A 526 4.40 12.35 51.27
N SER A 527 4.15 13.59 50.84
CA SER A 527 3.35 13.91 49.66
C SER A 527 4.27 14.06 48.44
N LEU A 528 3.81 13.59 47.27
CA LEU A 528 4.52 13.77 46.02
C LEU A 528 4.11 15.10 45.39
N ILE A 529 5.08 15.97 45.16
CA ILE A 529 4.91 17.21 44.40
C ILE A 529 5.72 17.06 43.11
N SER A 530 5.09 17.28 41.96
CA SER A 530 5.75 17.15 40.66
C SER A 530 5.18 18.14 39.65
N LYS A 531 5.89 18.32 38.53
CA LYS A 531 5.39 19.07 37.37
C LYS A 531 5.12 18.14 36.19
N THR A 532 4.09 18.42 35.41
CA THR A 532 3.90 17.78 34.10
C THR A 532 4.85 18.38 33.06
N ILE A 533 4.92 17.77 31.88
CA ILE A 533 5.62 18.35 30.71
C ILE A 533 5.13 19.75 30.33
N ASN A 534 3.90 20.12 30.71
CA ASN A 534 3.31 21.43 30.48
C ASN A 534 3.44 22.36 31.69
N ASN A 535 4.32 22.05 32.65
CA ASN A 535 4.52 22.76 33.92
C ASN A 535 3.30 22.80 34.86
N ALA A 536 2.25 22.02 34.61
CA ALA A 536 1.14 21.90 35.56
C ALA A 536 1.63 21.16 36.81
N VAL A 537 1.31 21.68 38.00
CA VAL A 537 1.71 21.04 39.26
C VAL A 537 0.74 19.90 39.56
N ILE A 538 1.30 18.73 39.85
CA ILE A 538 0.59 17.57 40.37
C ILE A 538 1.01 17.39 41.82
N GLU A 539 0.02 17.34 42.71
CA GLU A 539 0.22 17.16 44.14
C GLU A 539 -0.59 15.95 44.62
N LEU A 540 0.11 14.94 45.13
CA LEU A 540 -0.47 13.72 45.68
C LEU A 540 -0.31 13.76 47.20
N LYS A 541 -1.40 14.10 47.90
CA LYS A 541 -1.40 14.28 49.37
C LYS A 541 -1.69 12.96 50.07
N ILE A 542 -1.03 12.70 51.18
CA ILE A 542 -1.43 11.59 52.07
C ILE A 542 -2.84 11.85 52.59
N ASP A 543 -3.69 10.81 52.59
CA ASP A 543 -5.02 10.86 53.19
C ASP A 543 -5.20 9.71 54.19
N ASN A 544 -5.40 10.08 55.46
CA ASN A 544 -5.60 9.16 56.57
C ASN A 544 -6.98 9.31 57.21
N THR A 545 -7.94 9.91 56.52
CA THR A 545 -9.30 10.06 57.05
C THR A 545 -9.98 8.70 57.16
N ASN A 546 -10.63 8.42 58.30
CA ASN A 546 -11.30 7.12 58.54
C ASN A 546 -12.31 6.78 57.44
N GLU A 547 -13.04 7.79 56.94
CA GLU A 547 -14.00 7.61 55.85
C GLU A 547 -13.33 7.04 54.57
N ASN A 548 -12.19 7.61 54.17
CA ASN A 548 -11.50 7.18 52.95
C ASN A 548 -10.75 5.86 53.15
N LEU A 549 -10.30 5.57 54.38
CA LEU A 549 -9.76 4.25 54.74
C LEU A 549 -10.82 3.15 54.62
N GLU A 550 -12.07 3.40 55.05
CA GLU A 550 -13.18 2.46 54.86
C GLU A 550 -13.52 2.27 53.37
N LYS A 551 -13.49 3.33 52.56
CA LYS A 551 -13.65 3.21 51.09
C LYS A 551 -12.55 2.35 50.47
N LEU A 552 -11.30 2.53 50.88
CA LEU A 552 -10.18 1.72 50.40
C LEU A 552 -10.36 0.25 50.80
N LYS A 553 -10.75 -0.01 52.05
CA LYS A 553 -11.01 -1.36 52.55
C LYS A 553 -12.13 -2.04 51.76
N PHE A 554 -13.24 -1.35 51.55
CA PHE A 554 -14.34 -1.84 50.72
C PHE A 554 -13.89 -2.18 49.29
N TYR A 555 -13.11 -1.31 48.64
CA TYR A 555 -12.57 -1.58 47.31
C TYR A 555 -11.64 -2.80 47.28
N LYS A 556 -10.75 -2.93 48.26
CA LYS A 556 -9.88 -4.12 48.39
C LYS A 556 -10.68 -5.40 48.61
N ASP A 557 -11.76 -5.32 49.37
CA ASP A 557 -12.68 -6.46 49.55
C ASP A 557 -13.36 -6.84 48.24
N LEU A 558 -13.85 -5.87 47.46
CA LEU A 558 -14.40 -6.13 46.13
C LEU A 558 -13.40 -6.82 45.20
N ILE A 559 -12.14 -6.38 45.17
CA ILE A 559 -11.09 -7.07 44.40
C ILE A 559 -10.91 -8.48 44.95
N ARG A 560 -10.81 -8.66 46.27
CA ARG A 560 -10.57 -9.96 46.89
C ARG A 560 -11.68 -10.97 46.57
N THR A 561 -12.95 -10.55 46.63
CA THR A 561 -14.12 -11.40 46.38
C THR A 561 -14.41 -11.67 44.91
N ALA A 562 -13.89 -10.83 43.99
CA ALA A 562 -14.09 -11.05 42.56
C ALA A 562 -13.55 -12.42 42.11
N ASN A 563 -14.28 -13.05 41.19
CA ASN A 563 -13.90 -14.35 40.67
C ASN A 563 -12.57 -14.28 39.87
N LYS A 564 -11.89 -15.42 39.72
CA LYS A 564 -10.58 -15.49 39.08
C LYS A 564 -10.59 -15.01 37.62
N SER A 565 -11.62 -15.41 36.87
CA SER A 565 -11.78 -15.05 35.45
C SER A 565 -11.87 -13.52 35.28
N ARG A 566 -12.66 -12.85 36.13
CA ARG A 566 -12.84 -11.40 36.12
C ARG A 566 -11.57 -10.66 36.51
N LYS A 567 -10.84 -11.13 37.53
CA LYS A 567 -9.52 -10.58 37.87
C LYS A 567 -8.58 -10.61 36.67
N GLN A 568 -8.49 -11.76 35.99
CA GLN A 568 -7.65 -11.92 34.80
C GLN A 568 -8.09 -11.02 33.64
N ALA A 569 -9.40 -10.88 33.41
CA ALA A 569 -9.93 -9.98 32.38
C ALA A 569 -9.60 -8.51 32.69
N MET A 570 -9.74 -8.08 33.94
CA MET A 570 -9.40 -6.73 34.37
C MET A 570 -7.89 -6.46 34.32
N GLU A 571 -7.07 -7.42 34.71
CA GLU A 571 -5.61 -7.37 34.58
C GLU A 571 -5.20 -7.23 33.11
N MET A 572 -5.84 -7.96 32.20
CA MET A 572 -5.59 -7.87 30.76
C MET A 572 -5.96 -6.48 30.20
N ILE A 573 -7.14 -5.95 30.55
CA ILE A 573 -7.56 -4.60 30.12
C ILE A 573 -6.58 -3.54 30.64
N THR A 574 -6.23 -3.63 31.93
CA THR A 574 -5.30 -2.71 32.58
C THR A 574 -3.91 -2.79 31.93
N SER A 575 -3.43 -3.99 31.64
CA SER A 575 -2.15 -4.20 30.96
C SER A 575 -2.16 -3.63 29.55
N GLN A 576 -3.24 -3.77 28.78
CA GLN A 576 -3.35 -3.19 27.44
C GLN A 576 -3.35 -1.66 27.47
N ALA A 577 -4.04 -1.06 28.45
CA ALA A 577 -4.04 0.38 28.64
C ALA A 577 -2.65 0.90 29.05
N ILE A 578 -1.98 0.22 29.98
CA ILE A 578 -0.61 0.53 30.41
C ILE A 578 0.35 0.44 29.23
N ASP A 579 0.30 -0.64 28.44
CA ASP A 579 1.11 -0.81 27.23
C ASP A 579 0.92 0.36 26.26
N TYR A 580 -0.32 0.78 26.04
CA TYR A 580 -0.63 1.94 25.21
C TYR A 580 -0.02 3.23 25.77
N GLN A 581 -0.15 3.48 27.08
CA GLN A 581 0.39 4.68 27.73
C GLN A 581 1.92 4.71 27.70
N ILE A 582 2.59 3.56 27.85
CA ILE A 582 4.05 3.44 27.74
C ILE A 582 4.51 3.79 26.31
N GLU A 583 3.87 3.24 25.27
CA GLU A 583 4.25 3.59 23.89
C GLU A 583 3.96 5.06 23.58
N ASN A 584 2.84 5.59 24.07
CA ASN A 584 2.52 6.99 23.90
C ASN A 584 3.53 7.90 24.62
N PHE A 585 3.97 7.55 25.82
CA PHE A 585 5.02 8.25 26.56
C PHE A 585 6.32 8.32 25.75
N TYR A 586 6.79 7.19 25.23
CA TYR A 586 8.02 7.16 24.42
C TYR A 586 7.90 8.02 23.16
N ASN A 587 6.74 8.03 22.51
CA ASN A 587 6.49 8.83 21.31
C ASN A 587 6.41 10.34 21.60
N VAL A 588 5.75 10.71 22.71
CA VAL A 588 5.66 12.12 23.13
C VAL A 588 7.04 12.63 23.52
N ILE A 589 7.77 11.92 24.39
CA ILE A 589 9.08 12.40 24.87
C ILE A 589 10.15 12.42 23.77
N GLY A 590 10.03 11.58 22.74
CA GLY A 590 10.94 11.57 21.60
C GLY A 590 11.14 12.94 20.92
N SER A 591 10.15 13.85 20.97
CA SER A 591 10.25 15.19 20.41
C SER A 591 10.75 16.28 21.38
N TYR A 592 10.69 16.04 22.70
CA TYR A 592 11.05 17.04 23.71
C TYR A 592 12.53 17.01 24.11
N ILE A 593 13.20 15.87 23.90
CA ILE A 593 14.63 15.76 24.17
C ILE A 593 15.39 16.28 22.95
N LYS A 594 15.55 17.61 22.87
CA LYS A 594 16.75 18.17 22.23
C LYS A 594 17.92 17.80 23.14
N LEU A 595 18.66 16.74 22.77
CA LEU A 595 19.92 16.40 23.42
C LEU A 595 20.92 17.55 23.30
#